data_AF-A0A1B7P6T5-F1
#
_entry.id   AF-A0A1B7P6T5-F1
#
_cell.length_a   1.000
_cell.length_b   1.000
_cell.length_c   1.000
_cell.angle_alpha   90.00
_cell.angle_beta   90.00
_cell.angle_gamma   90.00
#
_symmetry.space_group_name_H-M   'P 1'
#
loop_
_entity.id
_entity.type
_entity.pdbx_description
1 polymer ?
#
loop_
_entity_poly.entity_id
_entity_poly.type
_entity_poly.pdbx_seq_one_letter_code
_entity_poly.pdbx_strand_id
1 'polypeptide(L)'
;MTRLIFSLALLLHLVSAHFSVKYPFWRGNSYATQWTRPCGGVNVTSNRTEWPIDGGSVLFNPTHKWAITYVNLGLGSDDSVIFNISLVEGFNQTGNGTFCFPKIRIPQELGVAAGSNASIQVVQLTELGSALYNCADITFSANASLLSTDTCTNSSGIGWKPIGAGAALNATTPGTGAGSILAIDRTALSLALGAIMAVLFSNFQF
;
A
#
# COMPACT_ATOMS: atom_id res chain seq x y z
N MET A 1 16.11 33.39 -15.09
CA MET A 1 16.38 31.94 -15.31
C MET A 1 16.29 31.12 -14.02
N THR A 2 16.78 31.63 -12.87
CA THR A 2 16.70 30.97 -11.54
C THR A 2 15.27 30.70 -11.03
N ARG A 3 14.28 31.55 -11.35
CA ARG A 3 12.88 31.32 -10.98
C ARG A 3 12.18 30.17 -11.73
N LEU A 4 12.61 29.87 -12.95
CA LEU A 4 12.09 28.71 -13.70
C LEU A 4 12.63 27.37 -13.15
N ILE A 5 13.87 27.39 -12.63
CA ILE A 5 14.54 26.19 -12.09
C ILE A 5 13.89 25.75 -10.77
N PHE A 6 13.47 26.71 -9.92
CA PHE A 6 12.75 26.40 -8.68
C PHE A 6 11.37 25.78 -8.92
N SER A 7 10.62 26.24 -9.94
CA SER A 7 9.30 25.68 -10.27
C SER A 7 9.40 24.28 -10.89
N LEU A 8 10.46 23.99 -11.65
CA LEU A 8 10.68 22.67 -12.24
C LEU A 8 11.15 21.63 -11.20
N ALA A 9 11.90 22.04 -10.18
CA ALA A 9 12.34 21.18 -9.08
C ALA A 9 11.18 20.69 -8.18
N LEU A 10 10.08 21.45 -8.09
CA LEU A 10 8.91 21.07 -7.29
C LEU A 10 8.04 19.99 -7.98
N LEU A 11 8.13 19.89 -9.32
CA LEU A 11 7.37 18.91 -10.12
C LEU A 11 8.02 17.51 -10.16
N LEU A 12 9.23 17.35 -9.63
CA LEU A 12 10.07 16.16 -9.80
C LEU A 12 9.83 15.01 -8.81
N HIS A 13 8.83 15.08 -7.92
CA HIS A 13 8.69 14.08 -6.84
C HIS A 13 7.37 13.29 -6.84
N LEU A 14 6.58 13.30 -7.92
CA LEU A 14 5.41 12.43 -8.05
C LEU A 14 5.80 11.07 -8.64
N VAL A 15 6.74 10.36 -8.00
CA VAL A 15 7.00 8.97 -8.35
C VAL A 15 5.90 8.13 -7.71
N SER A 16 4.81 7.88 -8.44
CA SER A 16 3.68 7.08 -7.95
C SER A 16 4.07 5.60 -7.85
N ALA A 17 3.78 4.98 -6.71
CA ALA A 17 4.11 3.60 -6.41
C ALA A 17 3.09 2.58 -6.94
N HIS A 18 2.81 2.61 -8.24
CA HIS A 18 1.83 1.70 -8.84
C HIS A 18 2.20 0.23 -8.65
N PHE A 19 1.19 -0.63 -8.64
CA PHE A 19 1.37 -2.07 -8.63
C PHE A 19 0.31 -2.76 -9.50
N SER A 20 0.42 -4.07 -9.65
CA SER A 20 -0.64 -4.85 -10.28
C SER A 20 -0.82 -6.17 -9.54
N VAL A 21 -2.06 -6.53 -9.23
CA VAL A 21 -2.37 -7.87 -8.72
C VAL A 21 -2.42 -8.84 -9.91
N LYS A 22 -1.66 -9.92 -9.80
CA LYS A 22 -1.52 -10.95 -10.84
C LYS A 22 -2.31 -12.21 -10.52
N TYR A 23 -2.42 -12.57 -9.24
CA TYR A 23 -3.25 -13.68 -8.78
C TYR A 23 -3.87 -13.38 -7.40
N PRO A 24 -5.16 -13.65 -7.19
CA PRO A 24 -6.17 -13.82 -8.25
C PRO A 24 -6.15 -12.62 -9.20
N PHE A 25 -6.56 -12.81 -10.45
CA PHE A 25 -6.36 -11.75 -11.46
C PHE A 25 -7.18 -10.50 -11.11
N TRP A 26 -6.55 -9.33 -11.18
CA TRP A 26 -7.25 -8.07 -10.90
C TRP A 26 -8.45 -7.84 -11.84
N ARG A 27 -9.41 -7.02 -11.40
CA ARG A 27 -10.58 -6.63 -12.20
C ARG A 27 -10.23 -6.04 -13.56
N GLY A 28 -9.08 -5.38 -13.65
CA GLY A 28 -8.61 -4.76 -14.88
C GLY A 28 -7.46 -3.80 -14.62
N ASN A 29 -6.88 -3.29 -15.69
CA ASN A 29 -5.79 -2.33 -15.59
C ASN A 29 -6.30 -0.99 -15.04
N SER A 30 -5.90 -0.68 -13.82
CA SER A 30 -6.20 0.58 -13.11
C SER A 30 -4.96 1.43 -12.86
N TYR A 31 -3.89 1.26 -13.65
CA TYR A 31 -2.65 2.02 -13.48
C TYR A 31 -2.92 3.53 -13.42
N ALA A 32 -3.74 4.06 -14.33
CA ALA A 32 -4.07 5.48 -14.39
C ALA A 32 -5.19 5.93 -13.45
N THR A 33 -5.72 5.06 -12.59
CA THR A 33 -6.87 5.35 -11.72
C THR A 33 -6.71 4.72 -10.34
N GLN A 34 -5.51 4.25 -10.01
CA GLN A 34 -5.27 3.38 -8.86
C GLN A 34 -5.56 4.06 -7.53
N TRP A 35 -5.56 5.39 -7.48
CA TRP A 35 -5.97 6.20 -6.32
C TRP A 35 -7.49 6.21 -6.06
N THR A 36 -8.31 5.76 -7.01
CA THR A 36 -9.77 5.77 -6.87
C THR A 36 -10.25 4.59 -6.03
N ARG A 37 -10.79 4.88 -4.85
CA ARG A 37 -11.39 3.87 -3.96
C ARG A 37 -12.61 3.20 -4.64
N PRO A 38 -12.89 1.90 -4.41
CA PRO A 38 -12.09 0.94 -3.64
C PRO A 38 -11.13 0.09 -4.47
N CYS A 39 -11.22 0.10 -5.80
CA CYS A 39 -10.54 -0.88 -6.65
C CYS A 39 -9.79 -0.23 -7.83
N GLY A 40 -9.34 1.01 -7.65
CA GLY A 40 -8.86 1.85 -8.75
C GLY A 40 -10.00 2.31 -9.66
N GLY A 41 -11.23 2.37 -9.13
CA GLY A 41 -12.44 2.71 -9.89
C GLY A 41 -12.92 1.63 -10.87
N VAL A 42 -12.34 0.42 -10.83
CA VAL A 42 -12.74 -0.67 -11.72
C VAL A 42 -13.92 -1.44 -11.13
N ASN A 43 -15.02 -1.50 -11.90
CA ASN A 43 -16.24 -2.22 -11.55
C ASN A 43 -15.99 -3.72 -11.36
N VAL A 44 -16.84 -4.36 -10.57
CA VAL A 44 -16.84 -5.81 -10.37
C VAL A 44 -17.01 -6.53 -11.70
N THR A 45 -16.37 -7.70 -11.80
CA THR A 45 -16.37 -8.57 -12.97
C THR A 45 -17.21 -9.83 -12.75
N SER A 46 -17.69 -10.41 -13.85
CA SER A 46 -18.30 -11.75 -13.85
C SER A 46 -17.27 -12.88 -14.00
N ASN A 47 -16.07 -12.58 -14.51
CA ASN A 47 -14.98 -13.53 -14.68
C ASN A 47 -14.16 -13.65 -13.39
N ARG A 48 -14.64 -14.47 -12.46
CA ARG A 48 -14.07 -14.64 -11.11
C ARG A 48 -13.02 -15.74 -11.09
N THR A 49 -11.97 -15.53 -10.30
CA THR A 49 -10.96 -16.58 -10.05
C THR A 49 -11.48 -17.54 -8.98
N GLU A 50 -11.49 -18.84 -9.25
CA GLU A 50 -11.72 -19.86 -8.22
C GLU A 50 -10.58 -19.81 -7.18
N TRP A 51 -10.92 -19.61 -5.91
CA TRP A 51 -9.95 -19.41 -4.83
C TRP A 51 -10.25 -20.33 -3.63
N PRO A 52 -9.26 -21.00 -3.02
CA PRO A 52 -9.50 -22.02 -2.01
C PRO A 52 -10.29 -21.52 -0.81
N ILE A 53 -11.29 -22.30 -0.38
CA ILE A 53 -12.20 -21.94 0.71
C ILE A 53 -11.51 -21.71 2.06
N ASP A 54 -10.36 -22.36 2.29
CA ASP A 54 -9.59 -22.25 3.53
C ASP A 54 -8.41 -21.27 3.44
N GLY A 55 -8.23 -20.63 2.28
CA GLY A 55 -7.14 -19.72 2.02
C GLY A 55 -6.31 -20.06 0.80
N GLY A 56 -6.01 -19.05 -0.01
CA GLY A 56 -5.30 -19.18 -1.27
C GLY A 56 -4.10 -18.26 -1.42
N SER A 57 -3.42 -18.40 -2.54
CA SER A 57 -2.28 -17.56 -2.88
C SER A 57 -2.73 -16.14 -3.27
N VAL A 58 -1.87 -15.16 -3.01
CA VAL A 58 -2.02 -13.79 -3.54
C VAL A 58 -0.66 -13.35 -4.06
N LEU A 59 -0.61 -12.98 -5.34
CA LEU A 59 0.59 -12.55 -6.06
C LEU A 59 0.34 -11.18 -6.67
N PHE A 60 1.24 -10.25 -6.40
CA PHE A 60 1.19 -8.91 -6.95
C PHE A 60 2.58 -8.37 -7.24
N ASN A 61 2.65 -7.37 -8.10
CA ASN A 61 3.90 -6.81 -8.59
C ASN A 61 4.02 -5.33 -8.24
N PRO A 62 4.60 -4.97 -7.09
CA PRO A 62 4.99 -3.59 -6.80
C PRO A 62 6.06 -3.08 -7.76
N THR A 63 5.99 -1.80 -8.14
CA THR A 63 7.01 -1.14 -8.96
C THR A 63 7.92 -0.20 -8.16
N HIS A 64 7.49 0.21 -6.96
CA HIS A 64 8.25 1.10 -6.08
C HIS A 64 9.08 0.34 -5.06
N LYS A 65 10.14 0.97 -4.58
CA LYS A 65 11.10 0.40 -3.61
C LYS A 65 10.51 0.12 -2.23
N TRP A 66 9.37 0.71 -1.89
CA TRP A 66 8.71 0.47 -0.62
C TRP A 66 7.24 0.90 -0.67
N ALA A 67 6.41 0.25 0.15
CA ALA A 67 5.02 0.64 0.43
C ALA A 67 4.54 0.00 1.75
N ILE A 68 3.62 0.66 2.45
CA ILE A 68 2.81 -0.04 3.46
C ILE A 68 1.70 -0.77 2.71
N THR A 69 1.63 -2.10 2.83
CA THR A 69 0.69 -2.92 2.09
C THR A 69 -0.31 -3.58 3.02
N TYR A 70 -1.57 -3.64 2.59
CA TYR A 70 -2.67 -4.35 3.23
C TYR A 70 -3.30 -5.33 2.25
N VAL A 71 -3.81 -6.46 2.76
CA VAL A 71 -4.65 -7.37 1.98
C VAL A 71 -5.96 -7.56 2.74
N ASN A 72 -7.05 -7.10 2.13
CA ASN A 72 -8.39 -7.12 2.70
C ASN A 72 -9.30 -8.03 1.88
N LEU A 73 -10.38 -8.48 2.51
CA LEU A 73 -11.47 -9.24 1.91
C LEU A 73 -12.77 -8.46 2.07
N GLY A 74 -13.59 -8.50 1.03
CA GLY A 74 -14.99 -8.11 1.07
C GLY A 74 -15.87 -9.24 0.54
N LEU A 75 -16.90 -9.61 1.30
CA LEU A 75 -17.84 -10.65 0.91
C LEU A 75 -18.94 -10.05 0.03
N GLY A 76 -19.38 -10.80 -0.98
CA GLY A 76 -20.42 -10.36 -1.93
C GLY A 76 -19.93 -10.35 -3.38
N SER A 77 -20.84 -9.94 -4.27
CA SER A 77 -20.66 -10.11 -5.72
C SER A 77 -20.86 -8.85 -6.56
N ASP A 78 -21.12 -7.69 -5.95
CA ASP A 78 -21.44 -6.46 -6.65
C ASP A 78 -20.64 -5.25 -6.10
N ASP A 79 -20.91 -4.05 -6.64
CA ASP A 79 -20.14 -2.85 -6.31
C ASP A 79 -20.44 -2.31 -4.89
N SER A 80 -21.37 -2.93 -4.15
CA SER A 80 -21.64 -2.61 -2.73
C SER A 80 -20.70 -3.33 -1.75
N VAL A 81 -19.82 -4.22 -2.24
CA VAL A 81 -18.85 -4.95 -1.42
C VAL A 81 -18.02 -3.99 -0.56
N ILE A 82 -17.99 -4.26 0.75
CA ILE A 82 -17.19 -3.54 1.74
C ILE A 82 -15.99 -4.39 2.13
N PHE A 83 -14.78 -3.82 2.04
CA PHE A 83 -13.53 -4.48 2.40
C PHE A 83 -13.21 -4.27 3.88
N ASN A 84 -13.98 -4.92 4.77
CA ASN A 84 -13.87 -4.77 6.23
C ASN A 84 -13.14 -5.92 6.93
N ILE A 85 -12.69 -6.95 6.20
CA ILE A 85 -11.99 -8.11 6.76
C ILE A 85 -10.51 -7.99 6.40
N SER A 86 -9.64 -7.85 7.39
CA SER A 86 -8.19 -7.87 7.20
C SER A 86 -7.72 -9.32 7.06
N LEU A 87 -7.16 -9.68 5.90
CA LEU A 87 -6.53 -11.00 5.70
C LEU A 87 -5.04 -10.97 6.03
N VAL A 88 -4.39 -9.84 5.74
CA VAL A 88 -3.01 -9.55 6.12
C VAL A 88 -2.98 -8.14 6.69
N GLU A 89 -2.64 -8.05 7.96
CA GLU A 89 -2.39 -6.79 8.66
C GLU A 89 -1.31 -5.97 7.94
N GLY A 90 -1.35 -4.65 8.17
CA GLY A 90 -0.40 -3.74 7.54
C GLY A 90 1.06 -4.17 7.71
N PHE A 91 1.78 -4.29 6.60
CA PHE A 91 3.20 -4.62 6.59
C PHE A 91 3.98 -3.64 5.71
N ASN A 92 5.21 -3.36 6.12
CA ASN A 92 6.16 -2.62 5.31
C ASN A 92 6.74 -3.58 4.26
N GLN A 93 6.35 -3.39 3.01
CA GLN A 93 6.94 -4.06 1.86
C GLN A 93 8.17 -3.27 1.39
N THR A 94 9.26 -3.97 1.12
CA THR A 94 10.48 -3.41 0.52
C THR A 94 10.77 -4.08 -0.82
N GLY A 95 11.38 -3.34 -1.74
CA GLY A 95 11.73 -3.81 -3.08
C GLY A 95 10.58 -3.76 -4.08
N ASN A 96 10.93 -4.01 -5.34
CA ASN A 96 10.03 -4.12 -6.48
C ASN A 96 10.20 -5.49 -7.17
N GLY A 97 9.27 -5.83 -8.05
CA GLY A 97 9.20 -7.16 -8.68
C GLY A 97 8.01 -7.94 -8.17
N THR A 98 8.13 -9.25 -8.02
CA THR A 98 7.04 -10.13 -7.56
C THR A 98 7.03 -10.25 -6.03
N PHE A 99 5.86 -9.99 -5.44
CA PHE A 99 5.53 -10.32 -4.07
C PHE A 99 4.44 -11.39 -4.07
N CYS A 100 4.66 -12.49 -3.38
CA CYS A 100 3.68 -13.57 -3.27
C CYS A 100 3.49 -14.06 -1.84
N PHE A 101 2.23 -14.20 -1.45
CA PHE A 101 1.82 -15.01 -0.32
C PHE A 101 1.42 -16.39 -0.84
N PRO A 102 2.13 -17.48 -0.48
CA PRO A 102 1.77 -18.83 -0.92
C PRO A 102 0.37 -19.23 -0.46
N LYS A 103 0.00 -18.85 0.77
CA LYS A 103 -1.33 -19.05 1.31
C LYS A 103 -1.65 -17.97 2.35
N ILE A 104 -2.72 -17.23 2.11
CA ILE A 104 -3.37 -16.37 3.10
C ILE A 104 -4.59 -17.13 3.61
N ARG A 105 -4.66 -17.39 4.91
CA ARG A 105 -5.77 -18.16 5.50
C ARG A 105 -7.02 -17.31 5.64
N ILE A 106 -8.18 -17.96 5.49
CA ILE A 106 -9.47 -17.35 5.84
C ILE A 106 -9.80 -17.68 7.29
N PRO A 107 -10.15 -16.68 8.12
CA PRO A 107 -10.67 -16.93 9.46
C PRO A 107 -11.93 -17.82 9.44
N GLN A 108 -11.94 -18.90 10.24
CA GLN A 108 -13.03 -19.89 10.22
C GLN A 108 -14.39 -19.29 10.61
N GLU A 109 -14.38 -18.29 11.49
CA GLU A 109 -15.56 -17.56 11.96
C GLU A 109 -16.32 -16.83 10.85
N LEU A 110 -15.71 -16.62 9.68
CA LEU A 110 -16.40 -16.04 8.53
C LEU A 110 -17.42 -16.98 7.88
N GLY A 111 -17.33 -18.29 8.14
CA GLY A 111 -18.31 -19.27 7.66
C GLY A 111 -18.48 -19.30 6.14
N VAL A 112 -17.40 -19.03 5.39
CA VAL A 112 -17.45 -19.03 3.91
C VAL A 112 -17.79 -20.41 3.37
N ALA A 113 -18.56 -20.45 2.29
CA ALA A 113 -19.01 -21.68 1.64
C ALA A 113 -18.51 -21.73 0.20
N ALA A 114 -18.33 -22.94 -0.34
CA ALA A 114 -18.00 -23.08 -1.75
C ALA A 114 -19.13 -22.47 -2.62
N GLY A 115 -18.75 -21.77 -3.67
CA GLY A 115 -19.64 -21.01 -4.54
C GLY A 115 -19.97 -19.60 -4.05
N SER A 116 -19.61 -19.21 -2.81
CA SER A 116 -19.82 -17.84 -2.38
C SER A 116 -18.80 -16.89 -3.04
N ASN A 117 -19.27 -15.70 -3.39
CA ASN A 117 -18.48 -14.69 -4.07
C ASN A 117 -17.85 -13.73 -3.06
N ALA A 118 -16.64 -13.29 -3.38
CA ALA A 118 -15.94 -12.26 -2.63
C ALA A 118 -15.01 -11.46 -3.56
N SER A 119 -14.38 -10.44 -2.99
CA SER A 119 -13.34 -9.64 -3.63
C SER A 119 -12.16 -9.53 -2.67
N ILE A 120 -10.94 -9.76 -3.17
CA ILE A 120 -9.70 -9.45 -2.46
C ILE A 120 -9.27 -8.05 -2.88
N GLN A 121 -8.95 -7.20 -1.92
CA GLN A 121 -8.36 -5.88 -2.16
C GLN A 121 -6.93 -5.86 -1.66
N VAL A 122 -6.01 -5.42 -2.51
CA VAL A 122 -4.66 -5.04 -2.10
C VAL A 122 -4.60 -3.52 -2.07
N VAL A 123 -4.08 -2.97 -0.99
CA VAL A 123 -3.87 -1.53 -0.82
C VAL A 123 -2.40 -1.26 -0.59
N GLN A 124 -1.83 -0.30 -1.31
CA GLN A 124 -0.47 0.19 -1.05
C GLN A 124 -0.52 1.67 -0.69
N LEU A 125 0.02 2.02 0.48
CA LEU A 125 0.28 3.40 0.85
C LEU A 125 1.66 3.80 0.36
N THR A 126 1.69 4.91 -0.36
CA THR A 126 2.88 5.57 -0.87
C THR A 126 3.62 6.33 0.23
N GLU A 127 4.85 6.77 -0.07
CA GLU A 127 5.69 7.57 0.82
C GLU A 127 5.02 8.83 1.37
N LEU A 128 4.11 9.41 0.58
CA LEU A 128 3.40 10.64 0.92
C LEU A 128 2.02 10.37 1.54
N GLY A 129 1.73 9.13 1.93
CA GLY A 129 0.47 8.74 2.57
C GLY A 129 -0.73 8.60 1.62
N SER A 130 -0.53 8.78 0.31
CA SER A 130 -1.58 8.47 -0.69
C SER A 130 -1.76 6.96 -0.81
N ALA A 131 -2.99 6.50 -1.02
CA ALA A 131 -3.33 5.09 -1.15
C ALA A 131 -3.62 4.71 -2.60
N LEU A 132 -3.14 3.54 -3.02
CA LEU A 132 -3.41 2.92 -4.30
C LEU A 132 -4.13 1.59 -4.08
N TYR A 133 -5.08 1.28 -4.95
CA TYR A 133 -6.05 0.22 -4.78
C TYR A 133 -6.11 -0.72 -5.99
N ASN A 134 -6.12 -2.02 -5.74
CA ASN A 134 -6.48 -3.04 -6.71
C ASN A 134 -7.40 -4.06 -6.07
N CYS A 135 -8.33 -4.57 -6.85
CA CYS A 135 -9.17 -5.68 -6.43
C CYS A 135 -9.14 -6.80 -7.44
N ALA A 136 -9.37 -8.01 -6.94
CA ALA A 136 -9.55 -9.22 -7.71
C ALA A 136 -10.81 -9.93 -7.21
N ASP A 137 -11.71 -10.28 -8.13
CA ASP A 137 -12.95 -10.94 -7.79
C ASP A 137 -12.74 -12.46 -7.77
N ILE A 138 -13.23 -13.09 -6.70
CA ILE A 138 -13.09 -14.53 -6.49
C ILE A 138 -14.44 -15.20 -6.26
N THR A 139 -14.43 -16.50 -6.48
CA THR A 139 -15.45 -17.44 -6.02
C THR A 139 -14.76 -18.49 -5.17
N PHE A 140 -15.24 -18.69 -3.94
CA PHE A 140 -14.66 -19.67 -3.05
C PHE A 140 -14.91 -21.09 -3.56
N SER A 141 -13.89 -21.93 -3.51
CA SER A 141 -13.92 -23.26 -4.11
C SER A 141 -13.25 -24.29 -3.23
N ALA A 142 -13.85 -25.47 -3.13
CA ALA A 142 -13.20 -26.63 -2.50
C ALA A 142 -12.16 -27.29 -3.42
N ASN A 143 -12.22 -27.00 -4.73
CA ASN A 143 -11.37 -27.62 -5.75
C ASN A 143 -10.25 -26.69 -6.25
N ALA A 144 -10.25 -25.42 -5.84
CA ALA A 144 -9.16 -24.51 -6.17
C ALA A 144 -7.87 -24.93 -5.47
N SER A 145 -6.75 -24.79 -6.18
CA SER A 145 -5.41 -25.11 -5.69
C SER A 145 -4.61 -23.83 -5.45
N LEU A 146 -3.60 -23.93 -4.59
CA LEU A 146 -2.59 -22.87 -4.46
C LEU A 146 -1.77 -22.77 -5.74
N LEU A 147 -1.17 -21.60 -5.95
CA LEU A 147 -0.13 -21.47 -6.96
C LEU A 147 1.04 -22.41 -6.64
N SER A 148 1.68 -22.92 -7.68
CA SER A 148 2.92 -23.69 -7.53
C SER A 148 4.03 -22.83 -6.92
N THR A 149 5.02 -23.46 -6.29
CA THR A 149 6.20 -22.78 -5.75
C THR A 149 6.93 -21.96 -6.80
N ASP A 150 7.01 -22.46 -8.03
CA ASP A 150 7.70 -21.77 -9.13
C ASP A 150 6.95 -20.53 -9.59
N THR A 151 5.62 -20.50 -9.41
CA THR A 151 4.80 -19.33 -9.75
C THR A 151 4.77 -18.33 -8.60
N CYS A 152 4.63 -18.81 -7.37
CA CYS A 152 4.53 -17.98 -6.17
C CYS A 152 5.90 -17.85 -5.47
N THR A 153 6.79 -17.10 -6.11
CA THR A 153 8.13 -16.81 -5.58
C THR A 153 8.40 -15.31 -5.55
N ASN A 154 8.93 -14.83 -4.43
CA ASN A 154 9.36 -13.44 -4.30
C ASN A 154 10.61 -13.17 -5.15
N SER A 155 10.67 -12.02 -5.80
CA SER A 155 11.92 -11.57 -6.44
C SER A 155 13.01 -11.34 -5.38
N SER A 156 14.29 -11.49 -5.76
CA SER A 156 15.43 -11.45 -4.83
C SER A 156 15.58 -10.16 -4.02
N GLY A 157 15.04 -9.04 -4.51
CA GLY A 157 15.03 -7.74 -3.82
C GLY A 157 13.78 -7.44 -3.00
N ILE A 158 12.78 -8.34 -3.00
CA ILE A 158 11.51 -8.16 -2.29
C ILE A 158 11.66 -8.61 -0.82
N GLY A 159 11.16 -7.80 0.10
CA GLY A 159 11.10 -8.11 1.53
C GLY A 159 9.83 -7.57 2.19
N TRP A 160 9.59 -7.99 3.43
CA TRP A 160 8.49 -7.46 4.23
C TRP A 160 8.82 -7.44 5.73
N LYS A 161 8.18 -6.53 6.46
CA LYS A 161 8.17 -6.50 7.93
C LYS A 161 6.78 -6.11 8.45
N PRO A 162 6.26 -6.75 9.51
CA PRO A 162 4.99 -6.34 10.11
C PRO A 162 5.09 -4.91 10.67
N ILE A 163 3.99 -4.17 10.64
CA ILE A 163 3.89 -2.86 11.28
C ILE A 163 3.42 -3.06 12.72
N GLY A 164 4.21 -2.57 13.68
CA GLY A 164 3.93 -2.73 15.10
C GLY A 164 5.15 -2.44 15.97
N ALA A 165 4.98 -2.51 17.29
CA ALA A 165 6.09 -2.36 18.24
C ALA A 165 7.17 -3.39 17.89
N GLY A 166 8.39 -2.91 17.62
CA GLY A 166 9.54 -3.78 17.39
C GLY A 166 9.71 -4.78 18.54
N ALA A 167 10.40 -5.89 18.27
CA ALA A 167 10.81 -6.82 19.32
C ALA A 167 11.28 -6.00 20.54
N ALA A 168 10.72 -6.30 21.72
CA ALA A 168 11.15 -5.65 22.94
C ALA A 168 12.67 -5.75 22.98
N LEU A 169 13.36 -4.61 22.85
CA LEU A 169 14.76 -4.55 23.22
C LEU A 169 14.76 -5.03 24.66
N ASN A 170 15.49 -6.11 24.96
CA ASN A 170 15.72 -6.52 26.34
C ASN A 170 16.25 -5.27 27.05
N ALA A 171 15.38 -4.63 27.82
CA ALA A 171 15.66 -3.37 28.48
C ALA A 171 16.69 -3.69 29.56
N THR A 172 17.95 -3.58 29.19
CA THR A 172 19.02 -3.44 30.17
C THR A 172 18.80 -2.04 30.73
N THR A 173 18.54 -1.99 32.04
CA THR A 173 18.36 -0.82 32.91
C THR A 173 18.76 0.53 32.30
N PRO A 174 17.90 1.57 32.35
CA PRO A 174 18.24 2.88 31.82
C PRO A 174 19.46 3.46 32.53
N GLY A 175 20.60 3.48 31.84
CA GLY A 175 21.70 4.38 32.18
C GLY A 175 21.25 5.81 31.91
N THR A 176 21.42 6.67 32.89
CA THR A 176 21.20 8.12 32.83
C THR A 176 22.08 8.75 31.74
N GLY A 177 21.59 8.77 30.50
CA GLY A 177 22.15 9.50 29.38
C GLY A 177 21.25 10.70 29.05
N ALA A 178 21.75 11.91 29.31
CA ALA A 178 21.05 13.15 29.02
C ALA A 178 20.65 13.22 27.54
N GLY A 179 19.33 13.26 27.28
CA GLY A 179 18.81 13.56 25.96
C GLY A 179 19.13 15.01 25.60
N SER A 180 20.00 15.22 24.63
CA SER A 180 20.16 16.52 23.98
C SER A 180 18.88 16.86 23.23
N ILE A 181 18.04 17.68 23.84
CA ILE A 181 16.94 18.36 23.17
C ILE A 181 17.59 19.35 22.20
N LEU A 182 17.43 19.12 20.89
CA LEU A 182 17.71 20.17 19.90
C LEU A 182 16.65 21.26 20.07
N ALA A 183 16.97 22.27 20.89
CA ALA A 183 16.20 23.49 20.97
C ALA A 183 16.33 24.22 19.62
N ILE A 184 15.25 24.23 18.83
CA ILE A 184 15.15 25.08 17.66
C ILE A 184 15.11 26.51 18.16
N ASP A 185 16.19 27.26 17.91
CA ASP A 185 16.31 28.66 18.26
C ASP A 185 15.20 29.48 17.56
N ARG A 186 14.37 30.17 18.34
CA ARG A 186 13.25 30.98 17.86
C ARG A 186 13.70 32.17 17.01
N THR A 187 15.00 32.50 17.01
CA THR A 187 15.59 33.51 16.11
C THR A 187 15.61 33.05 14.63
N ALA A 188 15.64 31.74 14.37
CA ALA A 188 15.62 31.21 13.00
C ALA A 188 14.24 31.33 12.34
N LEU A 189 13.16 31.32 13.14
CA LEU A 189 11.78 31.44 12.65
C LEU A 189 11.45 32.89 12.25
N SER A 190 12.03 33.90 12.92
CA SER A 190 11.81 35.32 12.59
C SER A 190 12.57 35.78 11.34
N LEU A 191 13.71 35.16 11.02
CA LEU A 191 14.45 35.42 9.77
C LEU A 191 13.73 34.83 8.54
N ALA A 192 13.08 33.67 8.70
CA ALA A 192 12.37 32.99 7.61
C ALA A 192 11.09 33.75 7.18
N LEU A 193 10.31 34.29 8.13
CA LEU A 193 9.14 35.11 7.79
C LEU A 193 9.52 36.49 7.22
N GLY A 194 10.62 37.09 7.70
CA GLY A 194 11.09 38.39 7.20
C GLY A 194 11.56 38.34 5.74
N ALA A 195 12.25 37.26 5.36
CA ALA A 195 12.69 37.06 3.97
C ALA A 195 11.52 36.80 3.01
N ILE A 196 10.47 36.10 3.47
CA ILE A 196 9.27 35.82 2.65
C ILE A 196 8.44 37.09 2.42
N MET A 197 8.30 37.94 3.44
CA MET A 197 7.55 39.21 3.30
C MET A 197 8.32 40.27 2.49
N ALA A 198 9.65 40.33 2.59
CA ALA A 198 10.45 41.24 1.75
C ALA A 198 10.37 40.88 0.25
N VAL A 199 10.30 39.60 -0.08
CA VAL A 199 10.16 39.13 -1.48
C VAL A 199 8.75 39.37 -2.02
N LEU A 200 7.71 39.33 -1.17
CA LEU A 200 6.33 39.67 -1.55
C LEU A 200 6.15 41.17 -1.83
N PHE A 201 6.77 42.06 -1.04
CA PHE A 201 6.70 43.50 -1.25
C PHE A 201 7.54 44.02 -2.42
N SER A 202 8.62 43.31 -2.80
CA SER A 202 9.46 43.69 -3.95
C SER A 202 8.84 43.36 -5.31
N ASN A 203 7.73 42.61 -5.37
CA ASN A 203 7.04 42.23 -6.62
C ASN A 203 5.71 43.00 -6.84
N PHE A 204 5.38 43.97 -5.97
CA PHE A 204 4.24 44.88 -6.13
C PHE A 204 4.72 46.34 -6.12
N GLN A 205 5.43 46.75 -7.17
CA GLN A 205 5.47 48.16 -7.56
C GLN A 205 5.19 48.25 -9.07
N PHE A 206 3.97 48.71 -9.34
CA PHE A 206 3.34 49.12 -10.62
C PHE A 206 3.42 48.18 -11.83
#